data_AF-A0A847C1T6-F1
#
_entry.id   AF-A0A847C1T6-F1
#
_cell.length_a   1.000
_cell.length_b   1.000
_cell.length_c   1.000
_cell.angle_alpha   90.00
_cell.angle_beta   90.00
_cell.angle_gamma   90.00
#
_symmetry.space_group_name_H-M   'P 1'
#
loop_
_entity.id
_entity.type
_entity.pdbx_description
1 polymer ?
#
loop_
_entity_poly.entity_id
_entity_poly.type
_entity_poly.pdbx_seq_one_letter_code
_entity_poly.pdbx_strand_id
1 'polypeptide(L)'
;MADLTKTVEIIFGGKNDVAQAIGAINADLSDLSGHVRNASEPFAAMADKVLMAETAVAGLAAAFATLSIKTAGEFAGQFAEISTLIDASGDNLDQFREDILAYGRDSTQSLETVNKAVYAAISAGVDYKDALGTLSQAEKLSVAGKADLDSTLVALVSTLNAYGASTGIAATYADTFFNTVKYGQTTIPELASSLAQVTGIAATAGVPFDELAAAIAALTATGMPTAQAITSI
;
A
#
# COMPACT_ATOMS: atom_id res chain seq x y z
N MET A 1 22.89 -60.44 84.39
CA MET A 1 21.92 -59.78 83.48
C MET A 1 22.57 -58.57 82.79
N ALA A 2 23.63 -58.77 81.99
CA ALA A 2 24.38 -57.66 81.36
C ALA A 2 24.55 -57.79 79.83
N ASP A 3 23.91 -58.79 79.21
CA ASP A 3 24.16 -59.16 77.80
C ASP A 3 23.00 -58.81 76.85
N LEU A 4 21.78 -58.71 77.38
CA LEU A 4 20.60 -58.32 76.61
C LEU A 4 20.60 -56.81 76.29
N THR A 5 21.21 -55.98 77.14
CA THR A 5 21.28 -54.53 76.93
C THR A 5 22.23 -54.16 75.79
N LYS A 6 23.39 -54.82 75.68
CA LYS A 6 24.36 -54.59 74.59
C LYS A 6 23.85 -55.06 73.24
N THR A 7 23.12 -56.17 73.20
CA THR A 7 22.55 -56.71 71.94
C THR A 7 21.41 -55.83 71.42
N VAL A 8 20.58 -55.28 72.31
CA VAL A 8 19.53 -54.31 71.95
C VAL A 8 20.15 -52.98 71.52
N GLU A 9 21.20 -52.50 72.17
CA GLU A 9 21.89 -51.25 71.80
C GLU A 9 22.56 -51.31 70.41
N ILE A 10 23.16 -52.46 70.05
CA ILE A 10 23.78 -52.67 68.73
C ILE A 10 22.74 -52.78 67.61
N ILE A 11 21.61 -53.47 67.83
CA ILE A 11 20.56 -53.62 66.81
C ILE A 11 19.77 -52.32 66.61
N PHE A 12 19.47 -51.59 67.68
CA PHE A 12 18.77 -50.31 67.58
C PHE A 12 19.69 -49.15 67.16
N GLY A 13 20.96 -49.14 67.58
CA GLY A 13 21.96 -48.18 67.12
C GLY A 13 22.27 -48.34 65.63
N GLY A 14 22.52 -49.57 65.17
CA GLY A 14 22.76 -49.84 63.75
C GLY A 14 21.54 -49.55 62.85
N LYS A 15 20.31 -49.73 63.34
CA LYS A 15 19.10 -49.36 62.59
C LYS A 15 18.91 -47.85 62.51
N ASN A 16 19.32 -47.10 63.53
CA ASN A 16 19.26 -45.64 63.55
C ASN A 16 20.32 -45.02 62.63
N ASP A 17 21.55 -45.55 62.63
CA ASP A 17 22.64 -45.09 61.76
C ASP A 17 22.32 -45.35 60.28
N VAL A 18 21.69 -46.49 59.96
CA VAL A 18 21.23 -46.80 58.60
C VAL A 18 20.04 -45.93 58.18
N ALA A 19 19.08 -45.66 59.08
CA ALA A 19 17.97 -44.76 58.79
C ALA A 19 18.46 -43.31 58.58
N GLN A 20 19.46 -42.88 59.34
CA GLN A 20 20.09 -41.56 59.21
C GLN A 20 20.91 -41.45 57.92
N ALA A 21 21.64 -42.50 57.54
CA ALA A 21 22.36 -42.57 56.27
C ALA A 21 21.41 -42.54 55.06
N ILE A 22 20.30 -43.29 55.10
CA ILE A 22 19.27 -43.27 54.04
C ILE A 22 18.55 -41.91 54.00
N GLY A 23 18.31 -41.29 55.16
CA GLY A 23 17.75 -39.93 55.25
C GLY A 23 18.66 -38.88 54.63
N ALA A 24 19.97 -38.96 54.90
CA ALA A 24 20.98 -38.07 54.33
C ALA A 24 21.09 -38.24 52.80
N ILE A 25 21.08 -39.48 52.30
CA ILE A 25 21.10 -39.75 50.85
C ILE A 25 19.85 -39.19 50.16
N ASN A 26 18.67 -39.31 50.77
CA ASN A 26 17.44 -38.73 50.19
C ASN A 26 17.47 -37.19 50.21
N ALA A 27 18.06 -36.58 51.24
CA ALA A 27 18.27 -35.14 51.31
C ALA A 27 19.24 -34.66 50.22
N ASP A 28 20.38 -35.35 50.07
CA ASP A 28 21.38 -35.03 49.04
C ASP A 28 20.84 -35.21 47.61
N LEU A 29 20.00 -36.22 47.38
CA LEU A 29 19.38 -36.46 46.07
C LEU A 29 18.29 -35.42 45.77
N SER A 30 17.55 -34.99 46.80
CA SER A 30 16.59 -33.89 46.69
C SER A 30 17.30 -32.57 46.39
N ASP A 31 18.40 -32.29 47.09
CA ASP A 31 19.21 -31.10 46.87
C ASP A 31 19.87 -31.12 45.50
N LEU A 32 20.42 -32.25 45.05
CA LEU A 32 20.94 -32.40 43.69
C LEU A 32 19.85 -32.16 42.63
N SER A 33 18.64 -32.68 42.84
CA SER A 33 17.52 -32.45 41.91
C SER A 33 17.08 -30.97 41.89
N GLY A 34 17.17 -30.28 43.03
CA GLY A 34 16.94 -28.84 43.14
C GLY A 34 18.03 -28.03 42.45
N HIS A 35 19.30 -28.41 42.62
CA HIS A 35 20.43 -27.74 41.98
C HIS A 35 20.47 -27.96 40.46
N VAL A 36 20.09 -29.14 39.96
CA VAL A 36 19.97 -29.42 38.52
C VAL A 36 18.83 -28.61 37.90
N ARG A 37 17.67 -28.51 38.59
CA ARG A 37 16.57 -27.65 38.13
C ARG A 37 16.97 -26.18 38.11
N ASN A 38 17.52 -25.66 39.20
CA ASN A 38 17.93 -24.25 39.32
C ASN A 38 19.08 -23.88 38.36
N ALA A 39 19.98 -24.82 38.06
CA ALA A 39 21.03 -24.61 37.06
C ALA A 39 20.48 -24.61 35.62
N SER A 40 19.39 -25.34 35.36
CA SER A 40 18.79 -25.45 34.02
C SER A 40 17.74 -24.37 33.70
N GLU A 41 17.09 -23.79 34.70
CA GLU A 41 16.11 -22.69 34.55
C GLU A 41 16.61 -21.49 33.75
N PRO A 42 17.82 -20.92 33.99
CA PRO A 42 18.31 -19.80 33.20
C PRO A 42 18.60 -20.18 31.74
N PHE A 43 18.97 -21.43 31.46
CA PHE A 43 19.15 -21.93 30.10
C PHE A 43 17.81 -22.18 29.39
N ALA A 44 16.81 -22.70 30.10
CA ALA A 44 15.45 -22.87 29.58
C ALA A 44 14.81 -21.51 29.25
N ALA A 45 14.92 -20.52 30.16
CA ALA A 45 14.42 -19.17 29.93
C ALA A 45 15.14 -18.44 28.78
N MET A 46 16.42 -18.72 28.55
CA MET A 46 17.16 -18.21 27.39
C MET A 46 16.71 -18.89 26.09
N ALA A 47 16.51 -20.21 26.10
CA ALA A 47 16.01 -20.96 24.96
C ALA A 47 14.59 -20.51 24.56
N ASP A 48 13.69 -20.30 25.53
CA ASP A 48 12.34 -19.80 25.28
C ASP A 48 12.34 -18.39 24.67
N LYS A 49 13.25 -17.50 25.13
CA LYS A 49 13.39 -16.15 24.55
C LYS A 49 13.97 -16.16 23.15
N VAL A 50 14.91 -17.05 22.85
CA VAL A 50 15.46 -17.23 21.50
C VAL A 50 14.38 -17.79 20.56
N LEU A 51 13.62 -18.79 21.01
CA LEU A 51 12.53 -19.36 20.23
C LEU A 51 11.42 -18.33 19.97
N MET A 52 11.06 -17.51 20.97
CA MET A 52 10.12 -16.39 20.79
C MET A 52 10.63 -15.33 19.81
N ALA A 53 11.93 -15.02 19.83
CA ALA A 53 12.52 -14.09 18.88
C ALA A 53 12.56 -14.66 17.45
N GLU A 54 12.92 -15.93 17.28
CA GLU A 54 12.92 -16.60 15.98
C GLU A 54 11.50 -16.74 15.42
N THR A 55 10.53 -17.12 16.23
CA THR A 55 9.11 -17.18 15.81
C THR A 55 8.54 -15.81 15.48
N ALA A 56 8.93 -14.74 16.20
CA ALA A 56 8.53 -13.38 15.85
C ALA A 56 9.14 -12.92 14.52
N VAL A 57 10.43 -13.20 14.28
CA VAL A 57 11.09 -12.89 13.00
C VAL A 57 10.51 -13.71 11.86
N ALA A 58 10.28 -15.01 12.06
CA ALA A 58 9.65 -15.89 11.07
C ALA A 58 8.20 -15.46 10.79
N GLY A 59 7.45 -15.04 11.81
CA GLY A 59 6.10 -14.52 11.67
C GLY A 59 6.07 -13.22 10.87
N LEU A 60 7.00 -12.29 11.12
CA LEU A 60 7.16 -11.08 10.31
C LEU A 60 7.55 -11.41 8.87
N ALA A 61 8.53 -12.29 8.66
CA ALA A 61 8.94 -12.72 7.33
C ALA A 61 7.79 -13.38 6.55
N ALA A 62 7.01 -14.25 7.20
CA ALA A 62 5.83 -14.87 6.60
C ALA A 62 4.73 -13.84 6.28
N ALA A 63 4.52 -12.84 7.14
CA ALA A 63 3.58 -11.75 6.90
C ALA A 63 4.01 -10.89 5.70
N PHE A 64 5.29 -10.51 5.63
CA PHE A 64 5.86 -9.79 4.48
C PHE A 64 5.78 -10.61 3.19
N ALA A 65 6.09 -11.91 3.24
CA ALA A 65 5.98 -12.79 2.08
C ALA A 65 4.53 -12.91 1.59
N THR A 66 3.58 -13.09 2.52
CA THR A 66 2.14 -13.18 2.20
C THR A 66 1.63 -11.88 1.59
N LEU A 67 1.99 -10.73 2.16
CA LEU A 67 1.63 -9.43 1.63
C LEU A 67 2.23 -9.22 0.23
N SER A 68 3.50 -9.56 0.04
CA SER A 68 4.18 -9.42 -1.24
C SER A 68 3.56 -10.28 -2.33
N ILE A 69 3.21 -11.54 -2.02
CA ILE A 69 2.52 -12.45 -2.95
C ILE A 69 1.14 -11.88 -3.31
N LYS A 70 0.40 -11.40 -2.31
CA LYS A 70 -0.92 -10.80 -2.54
C LYS A 70 -0.84 -9.58 -3.44
N THR A 71 0.05 -8.63 -3.13
CA THR A 71 0.25 -7.41 -3.94
C THR A 71 0.73 -7.74 -5.35
N ALA A 72 1.63 -8.72 -5.51
CA ALA A 72 2.07 -9.16 -6.83
C ALA A 72 0.92 -9.81 -7.62
N GLY A 73 0.07 -10.60 -6.96
CA GLY A 73 -1.13 -11.20 -7.56
C GLY A 73 -2.17 -10.15 -7.98
N GLU A 74 -2.44 -9.17 -7.12
CA GLU A 74 -3.34 -8.04 -7.41
C GLU A 74 -2.83 -7.20 -8.59
N PHE A 75 -1.54 -6.86 -8.59
CA PHE A 75 -0.90 -6.18 -9.70
C PHE A 75 -1.01 -7.00 -11.00
N ALA A 76 -0.67 -8.30 -10.95
CA ALA A 76 -0.73 -9.16 -12.12
C ALA A 76 -2.15 -9.28 -12.68
N GLY A 77 -3.17 -9.36 -11.81
CA GLY A 77 -4.57 -9.36 -12.21
C GLY A 77 -5.00 -8.06 -12.91
N GLN A 78 -4.69 -6.91 -12.31
CA GLN A 78 -5.00 -5.61 -12.90
C GLN A 78 -4.24 -5.37 -14.22
N PHE A 79 -2.97 -5.76 -14.28
CA PHE A 79 -2.19 -5.66 -15.50
C PHE A 79 -2.73 -6.60 -16.59
N ALA A 80 -3.23 -7.79 -16.24
CA ALA A 80 -3.89 -8.66 -17.19
C ALA A 80 -5.11 -7.98 -17.82
N GLU A 81 -5.93 -7.26 -17.04
CA GLU A 81 -7.05 -6.48 -17.58
C GLU A 81 -6.55 -5.40 -18.57
N ILE A 82 -5.51 -4.65 -18.20
CA ILE A 82 -4.87 -3.66 -19.10
C ILE A 82 -4.37 -4.31 -20.40
N SER A 83 -3.74 -5.48 -20.31
CA SER A 83 -3.21 -6.19 -21.46
C SER A 83 -4.28 -6.57 -22.48
N THR A 84 -5.54 -6.73 -22.07
CA THR A 84 -6.66 -7.01 -22.99
C THR A 84 -7.09 -5.79 -23.81
N LEU A 85 -6.70 -4.58 -23.39
CA LEU A 85 -7.08 -3.33 -24.05
C LEU A 85 -6.03 -2.83 -25.06
N ILE A 86 -4.85 -3.44 -25.09
CA ILE A 86 -3.70 -2.92 -25.85
C ILE A 86 -3.23 -3.94 -26.90
N ASP A 87 -2.79 -3.43 -28.04
CA ASP A 87 -2.15 -4.26 -29.08
C ASP A 87 -0.64 -4.32 -28.84
N ALA A 88 -0.24 -5.00 -27.76
CA ALA A 88 1.14 -5.25 -27.39
C ALA A 88 1.36 -6.73 -27.08
N SER A 89 2.51 -7.27 -27.47
CA SER A 89 2.85 -8.67 -27.23
C SER A 89 4.35 -8.86 -26.99
N GLY A 90 4.71 -9.99 -26.38
CA GLY A 90 6.09 -10.33 -26.05
C GLY A 90 6.78 -9.22 -25.26
N ASP A 91 7.99 -8.87 -25.67
CA ASP A 91 8.86 -7.90 -25.00
C ASP A 91 8.20 -6.53 -24.79
N ASN A 92 7.31 -6.07 -25.70
CA ASN A 92 6.65 -4.78 -25.54
C ASN A 92 5.63 -4.78 -24.39
N LEU A 93 4.93 -5.90 -24.18
CA LEU A 93 3.99 -6.03 -23.09
C LEU A 93 4.72 -6.16 -21.75
N ASP A 94 5.81 -6.92 -21.73
CA ASP A 94 6.65 -7.06 -20.54
C ASP A 94 7.32 -5.72 -20.16
N GLN A 95 7.82 -4.97 -21.15
CA GLN A 95 8.36 -3.63 -20.91
C GLN A 95 7.31 -2.69 -20.35
N PHE A 96 6.09 -2.67 -20.92
CA PHE A 96 5.03 -1.82 -20.41
C PHE A 96 4.64 -2.18 -18.97
N ARG A 97 4.65 -3.46 -18.62
CA ARG A 97 4.47 -3.92 -17.24
C ARG A 97 5.54 -3.35 -16.30
N GLU A 98 6.80 -3.40 -16.73
CA GLU A 98 7.92 -2.87 -15.97
C GLU A 98 7.85 -1.34 -15.83
N ASP A 99 7.42 -0.64 -16.88
CA ASP A 99 7.27 0.81 -16.88
C ASP A 99 6.19 1.25 -15.88
N ILE A 100 5.07 0.53 -15.79
CA ILE A 100 4.03 0.80 -14.78
C ILE A 100 4.58 0.57 -13.36
N LEU A 101 5.36 -0.51 -13.15
CA LEU A 101 6.00 -0.77 -11.86
C LEU A 101 7.04 0.29 -11.52
N ALA A 102 7.81 0.77 -12.49
CA ALA A 102 8.77 1.84 -12.31
C ALA A 102 8.06 3.14 -11.94
N TYR A 103 7.02 3.51 -12.70
CA TYR A 103 6.18 4.66 -12.41
C TYR A 103 5.60 4.61 -10.99
N GLY A 104 5.02 3.47 -10.60
CA GLY A 104 4.42 3.30 -9.28
C GLY A 104 5.40 3.40 -8.10
N ARG A 105 6.72 3.27 -8.32
CA ARG A 105 7.74 3.48 -7.28
C ARG A 105 8.00 4.97 -7.03
N ASP A 106 7.92 5.79 -8.06
CA ASP A 106 8.19 7.24 -8.01
C ASP A 106 6.91 8.07 -7.90
N SER A 107 5.75 7.44 -8.06
CA SER A 107 4.43 8.08 -7.94
C SER A 107 4.09 8.44 -6.49
N THR A 108 3.32 9.52 -6.34
CA THR A 108 2.66 9.91 -5.09
C THR A 108 1.45 9.03 -4.76
N GLN A 109 1.03 8.18 -5.70
CA GLN A 109 -0.15 7.32 -5.60
C GLN A 109 0.24 5.86 -5.35
N SER A 110 -0.70 5.09 -4.81
CA SER A 110 -0.49 3.65 -4.66
C SER A 110 -0.39 2.96 -6.02
N LEU A 111 0.37 1.87 -6.12
CA LEU A 111 0.47 1.08 -7.36
C LEU A 111 -0.91 0.62 -7.86
N GLU A 112 -1.84 0.32 -6.94
CA GLU A 112 -3.23 -0.02 -7.27
C GLU A 112 -3.95 1.15 -7.97
N THR A 113 -3.80 2.36 -7.45
CA THR A 113 -4.36 3.58 -8.04
C THR A 113 -3.74 3.87 -9.40
N VAL A 114 -2.42 3.70 -9.53
CA VAL A 114 -1.69 3.85 -10.79
C VAL A 114 -2.23 2.88 -11.85
N ASN A 115 -2.35 1.59 -11.53
CA ASN A 115 -2.90 0.59 -12.46
C ASN A 115 -4.32 0.95 -12.91
N LYS A 116 -5.19 1.30 -11.96
CA LYS A 116 -6.57 1.72 -12.25
C LYS A 116 -6.60 2.92 -13.19
N ALA A 117 -5.74 3.90 -12.96
CA ALA A 117 -5.64 5.10 -13.78
C ALA A 117 -5.08 4.79 -15.19
N VAL A 118 -4.08 3.92 -15.31
CA VAL A 118 -3.58 3.44 -16.61
C VAL A 118 -4.69 2.75 -17.39
N TYR A 119 -5.43 1.84 -16.75
CA TYR A 119 -6.59 1.18 -17.36
C TYR A 119 -7.63 2.21 -17.83
N ALA A 120 -7.98 3.18 -16.98
CA ALA A 120 -8.96 4.21 -17.31
C ALA A 120 -8.52 5.10 -18.49
N ALA A 121 -7.24 5.49 -18.54
CA ALA A 121 -6.69 6.25 -19.67
C ALA A 121 -6.80 5.48 -20.98
N ILE A 122 -6.35 4.23 -21.00
CA ILE A 122 -6.38 3.37 -22.19
C ILE A 122 -7.83 3.09 -22.62
N SER A 123 -8.71 2.79 -21.66
CA SER A 123 -10.13 2.58 -21.92
C SER A 123 -10.81 3.85 -22.45
N ALA A 124 -10.29 5.03 -22.15
CA ALA A 124 -10.75 6.31 -22.69
C ALA A 124 -10.11 6.66 -24.05
N GLY A 125 -9.33 5.75 -24.65
CA GLY A 125 -8.76 5.88 -26.00
C GLY A 125 -7.35 6.45 -26.05
N VAL A 126 -6.67 6.62 -24.91
CA VAL A 126 -5.25 7.00 -24.88
C VAL A 126 -4.40 5.82 -25.33
N ASP A 127 -3.45 6.04 -26.25
CA ASP A 127 -2.49 5.01 -26.66
C ASP A 127 -1.68 4.54 -25.44
N TYR A 128 -1.47 3.24 -25.29
CA TYR A 128 -0.73 2.69 -24.14
C TYR A 128 0.68 3.24 -24.00
N LYS A 129 1.32 3.63 -25.11
CA LYS A 129 2.64 4.25 -25.14
C LYS A 129 2.63 5.66 -24.52
N ASP A 130 1.49 6.33 -24.58
CA ASP A 130 1.30 7.68 -24.05
C ASP A 130 0.59 7.66 -22.68
N ALA A 131 0.07 6.52 -22.24
CA ALA A 131 -0.75 6.39 -21.05
C ALA A 131 -0.01 6.85 -19.79
N LEU A 132 1.24 6.41 -19.59
CA LEU A 132 2.04 6.83 -18.44
C LEU A 132 2.43 8.32 -18.49
N GLY A 133 2.67 8.85 -19.69
CA GLY A 133 2.95 10.28 -19.88
C GLY A 133 1.74 11.15 -19.53
N THR A 134 0.56 10.75 -19.98
CA THR A 134 -0.72 11.41 -19.68
C THR A 134 -1.06 11.30 -18.20
N LEU A 135 -0.87 10.11 -17.62
CA LEU A 135 -1.03 9.86 -16.19
C LEU A 135 -0.13 10.77 -15.36
N SER A 136 1.13 10.96 -15.76
CA SER A 136 2.06 11.86 -15.07
C SER A 136 1.56 13.30 -15.02
N GLN A 137 0.95 13.81 -16.10
CA GLN A 137 0.39 15.16 -16.09
C GLN A 137 -0.86 15.25 -15.22
N ALA A 138 -1.74 14.23 -15.29
CA ALA A 138 -2.92 14.16 -14.44
C ALA A 138 -2.54 14.07 -12.95
N GLU A 139 -1.49 13.33 -12.60
CA GLU A 139 -1.01 13.21 -11.23
C GLU A 139 -0.41 14.52 -10.71
N LYS A 140 0.40 15.22 -11.52
CA LYS A 140 0.89 16.56 -11.15
C LYS A 140 -0.26 17.53 -10.91
N LEU A 141 -1.26 17.51 -11.80
CA LEU A 141 -2.46 18.33 -11.67
C LEU A 141 -3.27 17.97 -10.42
N SER A 142 -3.43 16.68 -10.12
CA SER A 142 -4.21 16.22 -8.98
C SER A 142 -3.55 16.63 -7.67
N VAL A 143 -2.23 16.50 -7.57
CA VAL A 143 -1.44 16.97 -6.42
C VAL A 143 -1.51 18.49 -6.28
N ALA A 144 -1.33 19.24 -7.39
CA ALA A 144 -1.35 20.70 -7.37
C ALA A 144 -2.76 21.27 -7.06
N GLY A 145 -3.80 20.64 -7.60
CA GLY A 145 -5.20 21.01 -7.42
C GLY A 145 -5.87 20.38 -6.19
N LYS A 146 -5.14 19.59 -5.39
CA LYS A 146 -5.65 18.82 -4.25
C LYS A 146 -6.91 18.01 -4.60
N ALA A 147 -6.83 17.24 -5.67
CA ALA A 147 -7.91 16.41 -6.20
C ALA A 147 -7.49 14.94 -6.31
N ASP A 148 -8.46 14.05 -6.50
CA ASP A 148 -8.20 12.64 -6.75
C ASP A 148 -7.63 12.44 -8.16
N LEU A 149 -6.65 11.54 -8.29
CA LEU A 149 -6.02 11.21 -9.56
C LEU A 149 -7.05 10.77 -10.61
N ASP A 150 -8.00 9.92 -10.23
CA ASP A 150 -9.00 9.36 -11.13
C ASP A 150 -9.88 10.44 -11.76
N SER A 151 -10.48 11.31 -10.94
CA SER A 151 -11.31 12.42 -11.44
C SER A 151 -10.52 13.42 -12.29
N THR A 152 -9.26 13.67 -11.91
CA THR A 152 -8.35 14.57 -12.63
C THR A 152 -7.98 14.00 -14.00
N LEU A 153 -7.65 12.71 -14.06
CA LEU A 153 -7.32 12.02 -15.29
C LEU A 153 -8.52 11.98 -16.23
N VAL A 154 -9.71 11.62 -15.72
CA VAL A 154 -10.95 11.60 -16.52
C VAL A 154 -11.24 12.99 -17.09
N ALA A 155 -11.13 14.05 -16.29
CA ALA A 155 -11.33 15.42 -16.77
C ALA A 155 -10.35 15.79 -17.88
N LEU A 156 -9.05 15.49 -17.68
CA LEU A 156 -8.00 15.79 -18.64
C LEU A 156 -8.21 15.03 -19.96
N VAL A 157 -8.36 13.71 -19.90
CA VAL A 157 -8.52 12.85 -21.08
C VAL A 157 -9.83 13.15 -21.81
N SER A 158 -10.94 13.34 -21.09
CA SER A 158 -12.23 13.70 -21.72
C SER A 158 -12.14 15.04 -22.44
N THR A 159 -11.41 16.00 -21.88
CA THR A 159 -11.21 17.30 -22.51
C THR A 159 -10.32 17.20 -23.74
N LEU A 160 -9.20 16.46 -23.67
CA LEU A 160 -8.35 16.21 -24.83
C LEU A 160 -9.15 15.56 -25.97
N ASN A 161 -9.91 14.52 -25.65
CA ASN A 161 -10.75 13.81 -26.61
C ASN A 161 -11.82 14.71 -27.24
N ALA A 162 -12.50 15.53 -26.43
CA ALA A 162 -13.52 16.47 -26.92
C ALA A 162 -12.95 17.49 -27.92
N TYR A 163 -11.70 17.89 -27.74
CA TYR A 163 -10.99 18.80 -28.64
C TYR A 163 -10.23 18.10 -29.78
N GLY A 164 -10.25 16.77 -29.85
CA GLY A 164 -9.42 16.00 -30.80
C GLY A 164 -7.92 16.26 -30.61
N ALA A 165 -7.52 16.63 -29.40
CA ALA A 165 -6.15 16.97 -29.05
C ALA A 165 -5.30 15.72 -28.82
N SER A 166 -4.03 15.79 -29.22
CA SER A 166 -3.06 14.74 -28.89
C SER A 166 -2.72 14.76 -27.40
N THR A 167 -2.47 13.58 -26.84
CA THR A 167 -1.84 13.35 -25.52
C THR A 167 -0.55 14.16 -25.32
N GLY A 168 0.18 14.49 -26.40
CA GLY A 168 1.38 15.31 -26.35
C GLY A 168 1.16 16.74 -25.81
N ILE A 169 -0.08 17.25 -25.84
CA ILE A 169 -0.44 18.56 -25.25
C ILE A 169 -1.16 18.46 -23.90
N ALA A 170 -1.18 17.26 -23.28
CA ALA A 170 -1.79 17.04 -21.97
C ALA A 170 -1.23 17.97 -20.89
N ALA A 171 0.06 18.31 -20.94
CA ALA A 171 0.68 19.25 -20.01
C ALA A 171 0.05 20.66 -20.11
N THR A 172 -0.16 21.16 -21.32
CA THR A 172 -0.81 22.46 -21.55
C THR A 172 -2.24 22.48 -21.01
N TYR A 173 -3.01 21.43 -21.29
CA TYR A 173 -4.40 21.33 -20.79
C TYR A 173 -4.42 21.23 -19.27
N ALA A 174 -3.48 20.49 -18.68
CA ALA A 174 -3.32 20.42 -17.23
C ALA A 174 -2.98 21.78 -16.61
N ASP A 175 -2.09 22.56 -17.24
CA ASP A 175 -1.79 23.93 -16.81
C ASP A 175 -3.02 24.84 -16.91
N THR A 176 -3.83 24.69 -17.95
CA THR A 176 -5.10 25.43 -18.10
C THR A 176 -6.09 25.08 -17.00
N PHE A 177 -6.25 23.79 -16.66
CA PHE A 177 -7.04 23.36 -15.50
C PHE A 177 -6.52 23.98 -14.20
N PHE A 178 -5.21 23.92 -13.96
CA PHE A 178 -4.60 24.48 -12.76
C PHE A 178 -4.81 26.00 -12.67
N ASN A 179 -4.62 26.73 -13.78
CA ASN A 179 -4.87 28.17 -13.84
C ASN A 179 -6.35 28.50 -13.61
N THR A 180 -7.27 27.68 -14.12
CA THR A 180 -8.71 27.85 -13.90
C THR A 180 -9.05 27.76 -12.42
N VAL A 181 -8.53 26.73 -11.73
CA VAL A 181 -8.70 26.56 -10.28
C VAL A 181 -8.01 27.67 -9.50
N LYS A 182 -6.84 28.12 -9.94
CA LYS A 182 -6.05 29.18 -9.28
C LYS A 182 -6.71 30.56 -9.35
N TYR A 183 -7.31 30.91 -10.49
CA TYR A 183 -7.88 32.24 -10.72
C TYR A 183 -9.40 32.30 -10.53
N GLY A 184 -10.09 31.17 -10.59
CA GLY A 184 -11.51 31.04 -10.26
C GLY A 184 -11.76 30.69 -8.79
N GLN A 185 -13.03 30.66 -8.41
CA GLN A 185 -13.47 29.99 -7.17
C GLN A 185 -14.08 28.64 -7.55
N THR A 186 -13.23 27.72 -7.99
CA THR A 186 -13.62 26.39 -8.48
C THR A 186 -12.57 25.34 -8.09
N THR A 187 -12.86 24.06 -8.33
CA THR A 187 -11.98 22.92 -8.02
C THR A 187 -11.98 21.91 -9.17
N ILE A 188 -10.94 21.07 -9.26
CA ILE A 188 -10.88 20.02 -10.28
C ILE A 188 -12.08 19.06 -10.21
N PRO A 189 -12.55 18.58 -9.04
CA PRO A 189 -13.74 17.73 -8.97
C PRO A 189 -15.01 18.40 -9.49
N GLU A 190 -15.21 19.70 -9.18
CA GLU A 190 -16.34 20.46 -9.70
C GLU A 190 -16.27 20.62 -11.22
N LEU A 191 -15.08 20.94 -11.75
CA LEU A 191 -14.84 21.00 -13.19
C LEU A 191 -15.11 19.63 -13.82
N ALA A 192 -14.54 18.55 -13.30
CA ALA A 192 -14.75 17.19 -13.80
C ALA A 192 -16.25 16.80 -13.86
N SER A 193 -17.03 17.22 -12.87
CA SER A 193 -18.46 16.91 -12.79
C SER A 193 -19.34 17.61 -13.84
N SER A 194 -18.91 18.78 -14.31
CA SER A 194 -19.79 19.72 -15.04
C SER A 194 -19.25 20.10 -16.41
N LEU A 195 -17.94 20.10 -16.61
CA LEU A 195 -17.28 20.65 -17.79
C LEU A 195 -17.74 19.93 -19.08
N ALA A 196 -17.95 18.62 -19.02
CA ALA A 196 -18.43 17.80 -20.14
C ALA A 196 -19.74 18.30 -20.78
N GLN A 197 -20.55 19.09 -20.06
CA GLN A 197 -21.78 19.69 -20.58
C GLN A 197 -21.54 20.70 -21.70
N VAL A 198 -20.38 21.37 -21.70
CA VAL A 198 -20.07 22.45 -22.64
C VAL A 198 -18.83 22.18 -23.49
N THR A 199 -17.91 21.30 -23.06
CA THR A 199 -16.63 21.06 -23.77
C THR A 199 -16.83 20.69 -25.24
N GLY A 200 -17.75 19.76 -25.53
CA GLY A 200 -18.00 19.32 -26.91
C GLY A 200 -18.64 20.41 -27.77
N ILE A 201 -19.49 21.26 -27.17
CA ILE A 201 -20.14 22.38 -27.85
C ILE A 201 -19.10 23.44 -28.20
N ALA A 202 -18.26 23.83 -27.23
CA ALA A 202 -17.17 24.78 -27.42
C ALA A 202 -16.18 24.32 -28.49
N ALA A 203 -15.77 23.04 -28.44
CA ALA A 203 -14.88 22.45 -29.43
C ALA A 203 -15.50 22.50 -30.84
N THR A 204 -16.78 22.17 -30.98
CA THR A 204 -17.50 22.23 -32.28
C THR A 204 -17.65 23.66 -32.79
N ALA A 205 -17.81 24.63 -31.89
CA ALA A 205 -17.87 26.05 -32.20
C ALA A 205 -16.49 26.67 -32.51
N GLY A 206 -15.40 25.92 -32.35
CA GLY A 206 -14.03 26.40 -32.57
C GLY A 206 -13.50 27.30 -31.47
N VAL A 207 -14.14 27.32 -30.30
CA VAL A 207 -13.66 28.06 -29.12
C VAL A 207 -12.52 27.26 -28.49
N PRO A 208 -11.30 27.82 -28.35
CA PRO A 208 -10.18 27.13 -27.71
C PRO A 208 -10.47 26.77 -26.25
N PHE A 209 -9.90 25.67 -25.76
CA PHE A 209 -10.08 25.24 -24.36
C PHE A 209 -9.64 26.32 -23.36
N ASP A 210 -8.55 27.02 -23.65
CA ASP A 210 -8.04 28.10 -22.79
C ASP A 210 -9.03 29.26 -22.64
N GLU A 211 -9.80 29.57 -23.70
CA GLU A 211 -10.82 30.62 -23.66
C GLU A 211 -12.05 30.16 -22.85
N LEU A 212 -12.50 28.92 -23.07
CA LEU A 212 -13.57 28.32 -22.27
C LEU A 212 -13.21 28.31 -20.78
N ALA A 213 -12.01 27.84 -20.47
CA ALA A 213 -11.47 27.75 -19.13
C ALA A 213 -11.34 29.13 -18.46
N ALA A 214 -10.83 30.13 -19.20
CA ALA A 214 -10.74 31.51 -18.71
C ALA A 214 -12.12 32.12 -18.42
N ALA A 215 -13.13 31.84 -19.25
CA ALA A 215 -14.50 32.30 -19.01
C ALA A 215 -15.08 31.68 -17.73
N ILE A 216 -14.89 30.38 -17.52
CA ILE A 216 -15.31 29.68 -16.28
C ILE A 216 -14.60 30.28 -15.07
N ALA A 217 -13.28 30.50 -15.15
CA ALA A 217 -12.50 31.12 -14.08
C ALA A 217 -13.02 32.52 -13.74
N ALA A 218 -13.28 33.36 -14.74
CA ALA A 218 -13.79 34.72 -14.55
C ALA A 218 -15.18 34.72 -13.90
N LEU A 219 -16.10 33.87 -14.35
CA LEU A 219 -17.44 33.77 -13.78
C LEU A 219 -17.40 33.27 -12.33
N THR A 220 -16.65 32.20 -12.07
CA THR A 220 -16.54 31.64 -10.71
C THR A 220 -15.81 32.57 -9.76
N ALA A 221 -14.83 33.36 -10.23
CA ALA A 221 -14.17 34.39 -9.43
C ALA A 221 -15.13 35.43 -8.85
N THR A 222 -16.26 35.70 -9.54
CA THR A 222 -17.32 36.60 -9.05
C THR A 222 -18.25 35.96 -8.01
N GLY A 223 -18.02 34.70 -7.64
CA GLY A 223 -18.82 33.94 -6.68
C GLY A 223 -19.93 33.11 -7.31
N MET A 224 -19.97 32.99 -8.64
CA MET A 224 -20.90 32.07 -9.32
C MET A 224 -20.46 30.62 -9.09
N PRO A 225 -21.35 29.72 -8.62
CA PRO A 225 -21.03 28.30 -8.50
C PRO A 225 -20.56 27.70 -9.83
N THR A 226 -19.56 26.80 -9.80
CA THR A 226 -18.95 26.19 -10.99
C THR A 226 -19.96 25.64 -12.00
N ALA A 227 -20.93 24.86 -11.53
CA ALA A 227 -21.96 24.29 -12.39
C ALA A 227 -22.82 25.36 -13.08
N GLN A 228 -23.15 26.44 -12.37
CA GLN A 228 -23.92 27.56 -12.94
C GLN A 228 -23.10 28.33 -13.97
N ALA A 229 -21.84 28.62 -13.65
CA ALA A 229 -20.90 29.28 -14.56
C ALA A 229 -20.77 28.51 -15.88
N ILE A 230 -20.59 27.18 -15.79
CA ILE A 230 -20.51 26.31 -16.96
C ILE A 230 -21.79 26.38 -17.81
N THR A 231 -22.97 26.25 -17.20
CA THR A 231 -24.24 26.30 -17.96
C THR A 231 -24.61 27.69 -18.50
N SER A 232 -23.90 28.75 -18.08
CA SER A 232 -24.14 30.12 -18.53
C SER A 232 -23.31 30.55 -19.75
N ILE A 233 -22.38 29.68 -20.19
CA ILE A 233 -21.56 29.83 -21.39
C ILE A 233 -22.29 29.20 -22.57
#